data_AF-A0A928HSH9-F1
#
_entry.id   AF-A0A928HSH9-F1
#
_cell.length_a   1.000
_cell.length_b   1.000
_cell.length_c   1.000
_cell.angle_alpha   90.00
_cell.angle_beta   90.00
_cell.angle_gamma   90.00
#
_symmetry.space_group_name_H-M   'P 1'
#
loop_
_entity.id
_entity.type
_entity.pdbx_description
1 polymer ?
#
loop_
_entity_poly.entity_id
_entity_poly.type
_entity_poly.pdbx_seq_one_letter_code
_entity_poly.pdbx_strand_id
1 'polypeptide(L)'
;MKFNIRTIFLKSLPYLMSIAGGIVLYTGAIDNAPNANIRDLVINVSASLLSIPLVFLLYDYTNSKVANQMKKNISNSITDRINLVMVNLIMTLRDSMGVRSKLTPENLNRMLSWRASDVSQRLRITPSVLQRIHDCHTDLDTVLYRNGQHDVLSVDTFQILSSIARDMAHIINEHKFHHNNHTVAKYVAGMMSHILDWLDSDSIAALSLQQHLSSDEKNKPAGTFDKKKNKKN
;
A
#
# COMPACT_ATOMS: atom_id res chain seq x y z
N MET A 1 -11.44 11.55 3.19
CA MET A 1 -11.03 12.95 3.47
C MET A 1 -11.81 13.88 2.53
N LYS A 2 -12.81 14.61 3.01
CA LYS A 2 -13.66 15.48 2.16
C LYS A 2 -12.84 16.68 1.70
N PHE A 3 -12.51 16.73 0.40
CA PHE A 3 -12.00 17.92 -0.27
C PHE A 3 -13.05 19.03 -0.16
N ASN A 4 -12.97 19.85 0.89
CA ASN A 4 -13.85 20.99 1.03
C ASN A 4 -13.26 22.10 0.16
N ILE A 5 -13.74 22.21 -1.08
CA ILE A 5 -13.43 23.31 -2.01
C ILE A 5 -13.58 24.66 -1.30
N ARG A 6 -14.52 24.73 -0.35
CA ARG A 6 -14.73 25.88 0.54
C ARG A 6 -13.49 26.24 1.38
N THR A 7 -12.78 25.31 2.00
CA THR A 7 -11.58 25.66 2.80
C THR A 7 -10.42 26.08 1.92
N ILE A 8 -10.25 25.48 0.73
CA ILE A 8 -9.23 25.89 -0.24
C ILE A 8 -9.53 27.30 -0.75
N PHE A 9 -10.79 27.59 -1.10
CA PHE A 9 -11.23 28.89 -1.57
C PHE A 9 -11.12 29.99 -0.50
N LEU A 10 -11.54 29.71 0.74
CA LEU A 10 -11.37 30.67 1.85
C LEU A 10 -9.90 30.95 2.16
N LYS A 11 -9.00 29.96 1.97
CA LYS A 11 -7.56 30.14 2.17
C LYS A 11 -6.90 30.94 1.03
N SER A 12 -7.41 30.83 -0.20
CA SER A 12 -6.92 31.58 -1.35
C SER A 12 -7.50 33.00 -1.47
N LEU A 13 -8.62 33.29 -0.78
CA LEU A 13 -9.33 34.57 -0.81
C LEU A 13 -8.45 35.82 -0.54
N PRO A 14 -7.60 35.87 0.50
CA PRO A 14 -6.76 37.05 0.73
C PRO A 14 -5.72 37.27 -0.39
N TYR A 15 -5.20 36.20 -0.97
CA TYR A 15 -4.28 36.27 -2.12
C TYR A 15 -5.00 36.80 -3.37
N LEU A 16 -6.22 36.33 -3.62
CA LEU A 16 -7.05 36.80 -4.73
C LEU A 16 -7.44 38.28 -4.55
N MET A 17 -7.76 38.71 -3.34
CA MET A 17 -8.04 40.12 -3.02
C MET A 17 -6.80 41.02 -3.23
N SER A 18 -5.60 40.54 -2.84
CA SER A 18 -4.35 41.26 -3.11
C SER A 18 -4.09 41.41 -4.61
N ILE A 19 -4.33 40.36 -5.40
CA ILE A 19 -4.21 40.39 -6.86
C ILE A 19 -5.21 41.39 -7.45
N ALA A 20 -6.48 41.32 -7.05
CA ALA A 20 -7.52 42.24 -7.50
C ALA A 20 -7.18 43.70 -7.17
N GLY A 21 -6.69 43.97 -5.95
CA GLY A 21 -6.22 45.30 -5.54
C GLY A 21 -5.04 45.79 -6.39
N GLY A 22 -4.09 44.91 -6.71
CA GLY A 22 -2.99 45.20 -7.62
C GLY A 22 -3.45 45.55 -9.04
N ILE A 23 -4.44 44.85 -9.59
CA ILE A 23 -5.02 45.16 -10.92
C ILE A 23 -5.71 46.53 -10.91
N VAL A 24 -6.50 46.81 -9.87
CA VAL A 24 -7.22 48.09 -9.73
C VAL A 24 -6.23 49.26 -9.59
N LEU A 25 -5.18 49.12 -8.80
CA LEU A 25 -4.15 50.15 -8.66
C LEU A 25 -3.37 50.37 -9.95
N TYR A 26 -3.04 49.29 -10.68
CA TYR A 26 -2.31 49.38 -11.95
C TYR A 26 -3.11 50.12 -13.03
N THR A 27 -4.38 49.74 -13.20
CA THR A 27 -5.29 50.38 -14.16
C THR A 27 -5.57 51.84 -13.78
N GLY A 28 -5.85 52.12 -12.50
CA GLY A 28 -6.03 53.47 -12.00
C GLY A 28 -4.80 54.37 -12.17
N ALA A 29 -3.59 53.83 -12.03
CA ALA A 29 -2.35 54.57 -12.20
C ALA A 29 -2.06 54.94 -13.66
N ILE A 30 -2.38 54.05 -14.61
CA ILE A 30 -2.20 54.32 -16.04
C ILE A 30 -3.16 55.42 -16.50
N ASP A 31 -4.42 55.33 -16.06
CA ASP A 31 -5.48 56.18 -16.61
C ASP A 31 -5.57 57.55 -15.91
N ASN A 32 -5.18 57.67 -14.64
CA ASN A 32 -5.51 58.84 -13.81
C ASN A 32 -4.34 59.49 -13.05
N ALA A 33 -3.09 59.01 -13.17
CA ALA A 33 -1.97 59.58 -12.42
C ALA A 33 -1.42 60.87 -13.08
N PRO A 34 -1.51 62.05 -12.43
CA PRO A 34 -1.10 63.33 -13.03
C PRO A 34 0.42 63.55 -13.04
N ASN A 35 1.22 62.74 -12.32
CA ASN A 35 2.67 62.88 -12.21
C ASN A 35 3.37 61.54 -12.48
N ALA A 36 4.39 61.57 -13.34
CA ALA A 36 5.19 60.40 -13.72
C ALA A 36 5.81 59.67 -12.51
N ASN A 37 6.32 60.41 -11.52
CA ASN A 37 6.93 59.79 -10.33
C ASN A 37 5.91 59.04 -9.47
N ILE A 38 4.68 59.56 -9.37
CA ILE A 38 3.60 58.91 -8.62
C ILE A 38 3.09 57.70 -9.38
N ARG A 39 2.96 57.81 -10.70
CA ARG A 39 2.58 56.71 -11.59
C ARG A 39 3.53 55.53 -11.43
N ASP A 40 4.85 55.77 -11.51
CA ASP A 40 5.86 54.73 -11.44
C ASP A 40 5.90 54.06 -10.05
N LEU A 41 5.70 54.82 -8.97
CA LEU A 41 5.56 54.28 -7.62
C LEU A 41 4.33 53.36 -7.50
N VAL A 42 3.16 53.80 -7.96
CA VAL A 42 1.91 53.01 -7.87
C VAL A 42 2.00 51.76 -8.75
N ILE A 43 2.64 51.84 -9.92
CA ILE A 43 2.89 50.67 -10.76
C ILE A 43 3.78 49.65 -10.04
N ASN A 44 4.86 50.08 -9.36
CA ASN A 44 5.72 49.17 -8.59
C ASN A 44 5.00 48.52 -7.40
N VAL A 45 4.17 49.29 -6.69
CA VAL A 45 3.33 48.75 -5.60
C VAL A 45 2.31 47.75 -6.14
N SER A 46 1.69 48.05 -7.28
CA SER A 46 0.75 47.15 -7.97
C SER A 46 1.43 45.85 -8.40
N ALA A 47 2.62 45.95 -9.00
CA ALA A 47 3.42 44.79 -9.38
C ALA A 47 3.77 43.90 -8.19
N SER A 48 4.06 44.49 -7.03
CA SER A 48 4.34 43.76 -5.78
C SER A 48 3.09 43.06 -5.23
N LEU A 49 1.94 43.74 -5.26
CA LEU A 49 0.64 43.18 -4.86
C LEU A 49 0.16 42.04 -5.77
N LEU A 50 0.64 42.01 -7.01
CA LEU A 50 0.38 40.93 -7.96
C LEU A 50 1.36 39.77 -7.79
N SER A 51 2.67 40.04 -7.76
CA SER A 51 3.69 39.00 -7.86
C SER A 51 3.81 38.14 -6.60
N ILE A 52 3.75 38.75 -5.41
CA ILE A 52 3.93 38.05 -4.14
C ILE A 52 2.83 36.98 -3.95
N PRO A 53 1.53 37.30 -4.04
CA PRO A 53 0.48 36.30 -3.91
C PRO A 53 0.50 35.23 -5.01
N LEU A 54 0.88 35.62 -6.24
CA LEU A 54 0.95 34.69 -7.36
C LEU A 54 2.00 33.59 -7.12
N VAL A 55 3.18 33.97 -6.61
CA VAL A 55 4.23 33.02 -6.24
C VAL A 55 3.74 32.08 -5.13
N PHE A 56 3.07 32.60 -4.10
CA PHE A 56 2.51 31.78 -3.03
C PHE A 56 1.43 30.79 -3.53
N LEU A 57 0.51 31.25 -4.38
CA LEU A 57 -0.52 30.37 -4.96
C LEU A 57 0.10 29.29 -5.84
N LEU A 58 1.12 29.62 -6.62
CA LEU A 58 1.80 28.66 -7.48
C LEU A 58 2.59 27.63 -6.64
N TYR A 59 3.21 28.08 -5.55
CA TYR A 59 3.88 27.22 -4.59
C TYR A 59 2.89 26.25 -3.91
N ASP A 60 1.79 26.77 -3.35
CA ASP A 60 0.77 25.96 -2.68
C ASP A 60 0.14 24.94 -3.65
N TYR A 61 -0.17 25.35 -4.88
CA TYR A 61 -0.68 24.46 -5.91
C TYR A 61 0.32 23.36 -6.26
N THR A 62 1.58 23.72 -6.53
CA THR A 62 2.64 22.76 -6.87
C THR A 62 2.89 21.79 -5.74
N ASN A 63 3.01 22.30 -4.51
CA ASN A 63 3.22 21.50 -3.32
C ASN A 63 2.05 20.52 -3.10
N SER A 64 0.80 20.95 -3.28
CA SER A 64 -0.36 20.06 -3.16
C SER A 64 -0.34 18.93 -4.20
N LYS A 65 0.04 19.23 -5.44
CA LYS A 65 0.10 18.24 -6.52
C LYS A 65 1.24 17.23 -6.30
N VAL A 66 2.43 17.73 -5.95
CA VAL A 66 3.60 16.90 -5.64
C VAL A 66 3.32 16.04 -4.41
N ALA A 67 2.77 16.61 -3.34
CA ALA A 67 2.42 15.88 -2.12
C ALA A 67 1.38 14.77 -2.40
N ASN A 68 0.36 15.05 -3.22
CA ASN A 68 -0.64 14.04 -3.60
C ASN A 68 -0.04 12.91 -4.43
N GLN A 69 0.83 13.23 -5.41
CA GLN A 69 1.53 12.22 -6.19
C GLN A 69 2.48 11.39 -5.34
N MET A 70 3.23 12.05 -4.44
CA MET A 70 4.13 11.38 -3.52
C MET A 70 3.38 10.45 -2.57
N LYS A 71 2.27 10.92 -1.97
CA LYS A 71 1.40 10.09 -1.13
C LYS A 71 0.87 8.87 -1.89
N LYS A 72 0.45 9.05 -3.14
CA LYS A 72 0.00 7.94 -3.99
C LYS A 72 1.12 6.94 -4.28
N ASN A 73 2.31 7.42 -4.65
CA ASN A 73 3.46 6.56 -4.95
C ASN A 73 3.91 5.77 -3.71
N ILE A 74 3.98 6.43 -2.55
CA ILE A 74 4.28 5.80 -1.27
C ILE A 74 3.20 4.75 -0.94
N SER A 75 1.92 5.08 -1.10
CA SER A 75 0.82 4.15 -0.88
C SER A 75 0.91 2.90 -1.76
N ASN A 76 1.17 3.08 -3.05
CA ASN A 76 1.33 1.97 -3.97
C ASN A 76 2.53 1.09 -3.58
N SER A 77 3.69 1.72 -3.33
CA SER A 77 4.91 1.01 -2.93
C SER A 77 4.74 0.21 -1.64
N ILE A 78 4.02 0.76 -0.66
CA ILE A 78 3.69 0.07 0.60
C ILE A 78 2.76 -1.10 0.33
N THR A 79 1.72 -0.89 -0.48
CA THR A 79 0.76 -1.93 -0.85
C THR A 79 1.46 -3.09 -1.54
N ASP A 80 2.34 -2.81 -2.50
CA ASP A 80 3.14 -3.82 -3.20
C ASP A 80 4.01 -4.63 -2.24
N ARG A 81 4.64 -3.96 -1.25
CA ARG A 81 5.46 -4.65 -0.25
C ARG A 81 4.62 -5.52 0.69
N ILE A 82 3.43 -5.07 1.09
CA ILE A 82 2.49 -5.88 1.89
C ILE A 82 2.05 -7.10 1.08
N ASN A 83 1.66 -6.92 -0.18
CA ASN A 83 1.26 -8.01 -1.07
C ASN A 83 2.37 -9.06 -1.20
N LEU A 84 3.62 -8.63 -1.40
CA LEU A 84 4.76 -9.53 -1.48
C LEU A 84 4.97 -10.33 -0.19
N VAL A 85 4.90 -9.68 0.97
CA VAL A 85 5.04 -10.35 2.28
C VAL A 85 3.89 -11.35 2.48
N MET A 86 2.66 -10.98 2.15
CA MET A 86 1.50 -11.87 2.27
C MET A 86 1.60 -13.09 1.35
N VAL A 87 2.03 -12.90 0.09
CA VAL A 87 2.26 -14.01 -0.85
C VAL A 87 3.36 -14.93 -0.33
N ASN A 88 4.48 -14.38 0.15
CA ASN A 88 5.56 -15.17 0.74
C ASN A 88 5.11 -15.95 1.98
N LEU A 89 4.27 -15.33 2.82
CA LEU A 89 3.66 -15.99 3.96
C LEU A 89 2.75 -17.14 3.52
N ILE A 90 1.84 -16.90 2.57
CA ILE A 90 0.96 -17.94 2.00
C ILE A 90 1.79 -19.11 1.46
N MET A 91 2.85 -18.83 0.70
CA MET A 91 3.74 -19.86 0.16
C MET A 91 4.45 -20.64 1.28
N THR A 92 4.89 -19.94 2.32
CA THR A 92 5.53 -20.57 3.49
C THR A 92 4.57 -21.47 4.27
N LEU A 93 3.31 -21.05 4.44
CA LEU A 93 2.27 -21.86 5.08
C LEU A 93 1.89 -23.07 4.21
N ARG A 94 1.83 -22.90 2.89
CA ARG A 94 1.58 -24.01 1.96
C ARG A 94 2.67 -25.07 2.04
N ASP A 95 3.92 -24.63 2.02
CA ASP A 95 5.08 -25.51 2.18
C ASP A 95 5.05 -26.24 3.51
N SER A 96 4.73 -25.55 4.61
CA SER A 96 4.68 -26.14 5.94
C SER A 96 3.59 -27.20 6.09
N MET A 97 2.54 -27.14 5.28
CA MET A 97 1.46 -28.14 5.27
C MET A 97 1.58 -29.16 4.13
N GLY A 98 2.66 -29.12 3.35
CA GLY A 98 2.88 -30.02 2.23
C GLY A 98 1.92 -29.81 1.05
N VAL A 99 1.32 -28.63 0.92
CA VAL A 99 0.40 -28.29 -0.17
C VAL A 99 1.20 -27.93 -1.42
N ARG A 100 1.39 -28.92 -2.31
CA ARG A 100 2.13 -28.76 -3.57
C ARG A 100 1.27 -28.51 -4.80
N SER A 101 -0.05 -28.41 -4.64
CA SER A 101 -0.95 -28.12 -5.76
C SER A 101 -0.61 -26.75 -6.38
N LYS A 102 -1.10 -26.50 -7.59
CA LYS A 102 -0.96 -25.17 -8.20
C LYS A 102 -1.67 -24.14 -7.30
N LEU A 103 -1.04 -22.99 -7.06
CA LEU A 103 -1.72 -21.90 -6.34
C LEU A 103 -2.86 -21.44 -7.28
N THR A 104 -4.10 -21.69 -6.87
CA THR A 104 -5.30 -21.22 -7.57
C THR A 104 -6.21 -20.60 -6.52
N PRO A 105 -7.12 -19.67 -6.87
CA PRO A 105 -8.04 -19.08 -5.91
C PRO A 105 -8.86 -20.14 -5.16
N GLU A 106 -9.28 -21.20 -5.86
CA GLU A 106 -10.03 -22.32 -5.26
C GLU A 106 -9.19 -23.11 -4.25
N ASN A 107 -7.95 -23.46 -4.61
CA ASN A 107 -7.05 -24.20 -3.70
C ASN A 107 -6.64 -23.34 -2.50
N LEU A 108 -6.45 -22.03 -2.70
CA LEU A 108 -6.16 -21.09 -1.65
C LEU A 108 -7.35 -20.97 -0.70
N ASN A 109 -8.56 -20.75 -1.21
CA ASN A 109 -9.77 -20.64 -0.38
C ASN A 109 -10.02 -21.93 0.43
N ARG A 110 -9.85 -23.10 -0.21
CA ARG A 110 -9.95 -24.38 0.48
C ARG A 110 -8.93 -24.51 1.61
N MET A 111 -7.69 -24.05 1.40
CA MET A 111 -6.66 -24.07 2.43
C MET A 111 -6.97 -23.08 3.57
N LEU A 112 -7.40 -21.86 3.24
CA LEU A 112 -7.73 -20.83 4.24
C LEU A 112 -8.92 -21.24 5.12
N SER A 113 -9.79 -22.12 4.62
CA SER A 113 -10.91 -22.68 5.38
C SER A 113 -10.57 -23.79 6.37
N TRP A 114 -9.30 -24.22 6.45
CA TRP A 114 -8.88 -25.31 7.33
C TRP A 114 -8.94 -24.92 8.81
N ARG A 115 -9.45 -25.84 9.63
CA ARG A 115 -9.47 -25.66 11.08
C ARG A 115 -8.10 -26.01 11.66
N ALA A 116 -7.84 -25.55 12.89
CA ALA A 116 -6.60 -25.89 13.61
C ALA A 116 -6.37 -27.42 13.71
N SER A 117 -7.43 -28.23 13.77
CA SER A 117 -7.34 -29.69 13.72
C SER A 117 -6.77 -30.19 12.39
N ASP A 118 -7.27 -29.67 11.26
CA ASP A 118 -6.83 -30.07 9.92
C ASP A 118 -5.39 -29.63 9.67
N VAL A 119 -5.05 -28.42 10.13
CA VAL A 119 -3.68 -27.88 10.11
C VAL A 119 -2.76 -28.78 10.93
N SER A 120 -3.12 -29.13 12.16
CA SER A 120 -2.25 -29.91 13.06
C SER A 120 -1.85 -31.27 12.50
N GLN A 121 -2.71 -31.90 11.69
CA GLN A 121 -2.42 -33.19 11.05
C GLN A 121 -1.42 -33.09 9.89
N ARG A 122 -1.30 -31.91 9.27
CA ARG A 122 -0.49 -31.67 8.08
C ARG A 122 0.75 -30.84 8.36
N LEU A 123 0.75 -30.09 9.45
CA LEU A 123 1.77 -29.11 9.79
C LEU A 123 3.13 -29.77 10.04
N ARG A 124 4.12 -29.29 9.31
CA ARG A 124 5.53 -29.64 9.41
C ARG A 124 6.37 -28.37 9.35
N ILE A 125 6.72 -27.84 10.52
CA ILE A 125 7.63 -26.70 10.60
C ILE A 125 9.08 -27.21 10.66
N THR A 126 9.74 -27.18 9.50
CA THR A 126 11.19 -27.37 9.39
C THR A 126 11.93 -26.09 9.79
N PRO A 127 13.23 -26.16 10.12
CA PRO A 127 14.03 -24.96 10.37
C PRO A 127 14.00 -23.94 9.21
N SER A 128 13.95 -24.42 7.97
CA SER A 128 13.84 -23.56 6.79
C SER A 128 12.47 -22.85 6.69
N VAL A 129 11.37 -23.52 7.07
CA VAL A 129 10.06 -22.88 7.17
C VAL A 129 10.06 -21.85 8.29
N LEU A 130 10.61 -22.18 9.46
CA LEU A 130 10.68 -21.27 10.60
C LEU A 130 11.46 -20.00 10.27
N GLN A 131 12.60 -20.14 9.57
CA GLN A 131 13.38 -18.99 9.11
C GLN A 131 12.56 -18.09 8.18
N ARG A 132 11.84 -18.67 7.20
CA ARG A 132 10.98 -17.90 6.30
C ARG A 132 9.84 -17.18 7.03
N ILE A 133 9.27 -17.79 8.07
CA ILE A 133 8.27 -17.14 8.94
C ILE A 133 8.91 -15.95 9.68
N HIS A 134 10.12 -16.11 10.20
CA HIS A 134 10.87 -15.03 10.85
C HIS A 134 11.19 -13.87 9.88
N ASP A 135 11.60 -14.20 8.65
CA ASP A 135 11.88 -13.21 7.61
C ASP A 135 10.60 -12.44 7.25
N CYS A 136 9.49 -13.15 7.02
CA CYS A 136 8.18 -12.53 6.77
C CYS A 136 7.73 -11.65 7.95
N HIS A 137 7.94 -12.09 9.19
CA HIS A 137 7.65 -11.29 10.38
C HIS A 137 8.46 -10.00 10.41
N THR A 138 9.77 -10.08 10.19
CA THR A 138 10.66 -8.91 10.20
C THR A 138 10.30 -7.92 9.10
N ASP A 139 9.99 -8.42 7.91
CA ASP A 139 9.55 -7.58 6.80
C ASP A 139 8.21 -6.91 7.08
N LEU A 140 7.24 -7.65 7.63
CA LEU A 140 5.93 -7.11 7.98
C LEU A 140 6.04 -6.05 9.08
N ASP A 141 6.81 -6.33 10.14
CA ASP A 141 7.04 -5.39 11.23
C ASP A 141 7.72 -4.11 10.74
N THR A 142 8.69 -4.24 9.83
CA THR A 142 9.33 -3.07 9.19
C THR A 142 8.33 -2.23 8.41
N VAL A 143 7.41 -2.87 7.69
CA VAL A 143 6.33 -2.18 6.96
C VAL A 143 5.39 -1.50 7.95
N LEU A 144 4.94 -2.18 8.99
CA LEU A 144 4.02 -1.62 9.99
C LEU A 144 4.63 -0.43 10.74
N TYR A 145 5.88 -0.56 11.20
CA TYR A 145 6.59 0.49 11.93
C TYR A 145 6.78 1.76 11.11
N ARG A 146 7.25 1.63 9.86
CA ARG A 146 7.50 2.80 8.99
C ARG A 146 6.19 3.48 8.58
N ASN A 147 5.12 2.71 8.40
CA ASN A 147 3.90 3.20 7.76
C ASN A 147 2.82 3.60 8.76
N GLY A 148 2.89 3.13 10.01
CA GLY A 148 2.03 3.61 11.10
C GLY A 148 2.16 5.11 11.36
N GLN A 149 3.27 5.73 10.95
CA GLN A 149 3.48 7.18 11.07
C GLN A 149 2.84 8.01 9.95
N HIS A 150 2.42 7.40 8.83
CA HIS A 150 2.09 8.13 7.60
C HIS A 150 0.60 8.05 7.20
N ASP A 151 -0.28 7.47 8.03
CA ASP A 151 -1.72 7.29 7.75
C ASP A 151 -2.00 6.70 6.35
N VAL A 152 -1.11 5.83 5.88
CA VAL A 152 -1.20 5.25 4.54
C VAL A 152 -2.08 4.01 4.51
N LEU A 153 -2.08 3.24 5.61
CA LEU A 153 -2.90 2.05 5.77
C LEU A 153 -4.21 2.41 6.46
N SER A 154 -5.30 1.75 6.05
CA SER A 154 -6.54 1.83 6.81
C SER A 154 -6.33 1.22 8.20
N VAL A 155 -7.09 1.69 9.19
CA VAL A 155 -7.03 1.15 10.57
C VAL A 155 -7.32 -0.35 10.57
N ASP A 156 -8.29 -0.79 9.78
CA ASP A 156 -8.69 -2.20 9.69
C ASP A 156 -7.55 -3.05 9.09
N THR A 157 -6.96 -2.60 7.98
CA THR A 157 -5.79 -3.28 7.38
C THR A 157 -4.63 -3.35 8.36
N PHE A 158 -4.35 -2.27 9.08
CA PHE A 158 -3.28 -2.25 10.08
C PHE A 158 -3.52 -3.26 11.22
N GLN A 159 -4.76 -3.38 11.70
CA GLN A 159 -5.14 -4.34 12.74
C GLN A 159 -5.00 -5.79 12.25
N ILE A 160 -5.44 -6.09 11.03
CA ILE A 160 -5.31 -7.42 10.43
C ILE A 160 -3.83 -7.81 10.30
N LEU A 161 -3.01 -6.94 9.72
CA LEU A 161 -1.57 -7.17 9.54
C LEU A 161 -0.83 -7.32 10.88
N SER A 162 -1.21 -6.51 11.87
CA SER A 162 -0.65 -6.62 13.23
C SER A 162 -1.01 -7.94 13.90
N SER A 163 -2.22 -8.47 13.65
CA SER A 163 -2.64 -9.78 14.15
C SER A 163 -1.85 -10.90 13.50
N ILE A 164 -1.61 -10.83 12.19
CA ILE A 164 -0.74 -11.77 11.46
C ILE A 164 0.70 -11.73 12.00
N ALA A 165 1.26 -10.53 12.22
CA ALA A 165 2.59 -10.37 12.81
C ALA A 165 2.68 -11.03 14.19
N ARG A 166 1.69 -10.80 15.04
CA ARG A 166 1.61 -11.41 16.37
C ARG A 166 1.56 -12.94 16.30
N ASP A 167 0.77 -13.51 15.40
CA ASP A 167 0.69 -14.96 15.25
C ASP A 167 2.02 -15.57 14.74
N MET A 168 2.72 -14.89 13.83
CA MET A 168 4.08 -15.29 13.42
C MET A 168 5.05 -15.31 14.60
N ALA A 169 5.03 -14.27 15.45
CA ALA A 169 5.86 -14.19 16.65
C ALA A 169 5.52 -15.33 17.63
N HIS A 170 4.25 -15.66 17.80
CA HIS A 170 3.83 -16.78 18.63
C HIS A 170 4.33 -18.13 18.08
N ILE A 171 4.30 -18.34 16.77
CA ILE A 171 4.85 -19.56 16.15
C ILE A 171 6.35 -19.67 16.38
N ILE A 172 7.09 -18.57 16.19
CA ILE A 172 8.54 -18.53 16.40
C ILE A 172 8.88 -18.88 17.84
N ASN A 173 8.15 -18.30 18.80
CA ASN A 173 8.37 -18.55 20.22
C ASN A 173 7.96 -19.97 20.64
N GLU A 174 6.78 -20.45 20.23
CA GLU A 174 6.32 -21.79 20.57
C GLU A 174 7.24 -22.87 20.00
N HIS A 175 7.71 -22.70 18.76
CA HIS A 175 8.66 -23.65 18.16
C HIS A 175 9.99 -23.65 18.92
N LYS A 176 10.51 -22.48 19.27
CA LYS A 176 11.80 -22.35 19.97
C LYS A 176 11.78 -22.90 21.40
N PHE A 177 10.70 -22.70 22.15
CA PHE A 177 10.69 -22.93 23.60
C PHE A 177 9.83 -24.11 24.07
N HIS A 178 8.70 -24.38 23.42
CA HIS A 178 7.71 -25.34 23.92
C HIS A 178 7.47 -26.54 23.00
N HIS A 179 7.83 -26.43 21.71
CA HIS A 179 7.65 -27.47 20.67
C HIS A 179 6.22 -28.02 20.59
N ASN A 180 5.21 -27.22 20.93
CA ASN A 180 3.81 -27.64 20.95
C ASN A 180 3.14 -27.46 19.59
N ASN A 181 3.16 -28.51 18.77
CA ASN A 181 2.57 -28.52 17.43
C ASN A 181 1.06 -28.19 17.41
N HIS A 182 0.33 -28.50 18.48
CA HIS A 182 -1.10 -28.19 18.53
C HIS A 182 -1.34 -26.68 18.71
N THR A 183 -0.56 -26.03 19.57
CA THR A 183 -0.62 -24.57 19.76
C THR A 183 -0.15 -23.84 18.50
N VAL A 184 0.95 -24.29 17.89
CA VAL A 184 1.43 -23.74 16.62
C VAL A 184 0.37 -23.86 15.53
N ALA A 185 -0.34 -24.99 15.43
CA ALA A 185 -1.42 -25.15 14.46
C ALA A 185 -2.58 -24.17 14.68
N LYS A 186 -2.88 -23.77 15.92
CA LYS A 186 -3.87 -22.73 16.21
C LYS A 186 -3.45 -21.38 15.67
N TYR A 187 -2.19 -20.98 15.88
CA TYR A 187 -1.67 -19.72 15.33
C TYR A 187 -1.60 -19.74 13.81
N VAL A 188 -1.25 -20.88 13.20
CA VAL A 188 -1.28 -21.05 11.74
C VAL A 188 -2.70 -20.90 11.19
N ALA A 189 -3.71 -21.49 11.83
CA ALA A 189 -5.10 -21.32 11.45
C ALA A 189 -5.59 -19.86 11.66
N GLY A 190 -5.15 -19.21 12.74
CA GLY A 190 -5.40 -17.78 12.99
C GLY A 190 -4.88 -16.89 11.86
N MET A 191 -3.61 -17.09 11.47
CA MET A 191 -3.03 -16.39 10.32
C MET A 191 -3.82 -16.61 9.03
N MET A 192 -4.30 -17.82 8.77
CA MET A 192 -5.10 -18.09 7.57
C MET A 192 -6.42 -17.32 7.59
N SER A 193 -7.09 -17.26 8.74
CA SER A 193 -8.30 -16.44 8.91
C SER A 193 -7.99 -14.97 8.64
N HIS A 194 -6.91 -14.44 9.20
CA HIS A 194 -6.53 -13.04 8.99
C HIS A 194 -6.09 -12.75 7.56
N ILE A 195 -5.46 -13.69 6.87
CA ILE A 195 -5.14 -13.58 5.44
C ILE A 195 -6.42 -13.55 4.60
N LEU A 196 -7.44 -14.33 4.98
CA LEU A 196 -8.75 -14.27 4.33
C LEU A 196 -9.43 -12.91 4.56
N ASP A 197 -9.46 -12.43 5.80
CA ASP A 197 -10.00 -11.11 6.14
C ASP A 197 -9.25 -9.99 5.38
N TRP A 198 -7.93 -10.13 5.21
CA TRP A 198 -7.13 -9.21 4.42
C TRP A 198 -7.50 -9.24 2.93
N LEU A 199 -7.67 -10.42 2.33
CA LEU A 199 -8.09 -10.56 0.94
C LEU A 199 -9.50 -9.98 0.68
N ASP A 200 -10.40 -10.14 1.64
CA ASP A 200 -11.77 -9.63 1.55
C ASP A 200 -11.85 -8.12 1.78
N SER A 201 -11.01 -7.59 2.67
CA SER A 201 -10.97 -6.14 2.98
C SER A 201 -10.27 -5.31 1.89
N ASP A 202 -9.39 -5.90 1.09
CA ASP A 202 -8.63 -5.19 0.07
C ASP A 202 -8.78 -5.83 -1.32
N SER A 203 -9.68 -5.28 -2.14
CA SER A 203 -9.84 -5.68 -3.55
C SER A 203 -8.54 -5.57 -4.38
N ILE A 204 -7.61 -4.70 -4.00
CA ILE A 204 -6.30 -4.56 -4.65
C ILE A 204 -5.38 -5.71 -4.24
N ALA A 205 -5.45 -6.16 -2.98
CA ALA A 205 -4.76 -7.36 -2.52
C ALA A 205 -5.22 -8.59 -3.31
N ALA A 206 -6.54 -8.79 -3.48
CA ALA A 206 -7.08 -9.89 -4.28
C ALA A 206 -6.61 -9.84 -5.75
N LEU A 207 -6.61 -8.66 -6.36
CA LEU A 207 -6.11 -8.45 -7.72
C LEU A 207 -4.60 -8.69 -7.84
N SER A 208 -3.81 -8.23 -6.88
CA SER A 208 -2.35 -8.43 -6.87
C SER A 208 -1.99 -9.91 -6.76
N LEU A 209 -2.75 -10.65 -5.94
CA LEU A 209 -2.58 -12.09 -5.79
C LEU A 209 -2.99 -12.80 -7.09
N GLN A 210 -4.07 -12.37 -7.74
CA GLN A 210 -4.46 -12.87 -9.06
C GLN A 210 -3.41 -12.57 -10.15
N GLN A 211 -2.76 -11.41 -10.11
CA GLN A 211 -1.68 -11.06 -11.04
C GLN A 211 -0.43 -11.91 -10.80
N HIS A 212 -0.02 -12.10 -9.54
CA HIS A 212 1.07 -13.01 -9.19
C HIS A 212 0.79 -14.45 -9.64
N LEU A 213 -0.44 -14.92 -9.40
CA LEU A 213 -0.92 -16.22 -9.87
C LEU A 213 -0.87 -16.39 -11.39
N SER A 214 -1.29 -15.37 -12.13
CA SER A 214 -1.34 -15.39 -13.59
C SER A 214 0.04 -15.27 -14.24
N SER A 215 0.99 -14.63 -13.55
CA SER A 215 2.36 -14.44 -14.03
C SER A 215 3.18 -15.73 -13.93
N ASP A 216 2.97 -16.51 -12.86
CA ASP A 216 3.56 -17.85 -12.71
C ASP A 216 3.04 -18.84 -13.76
N GLU A 217 1.82 -18.64 -14.27
CA GLU A 217 1.26 -19.48 -15.33
C GLU A 217 1.82 -19.16 -16.72
N LYS A 218 2.25 -17.90 -16.96
CA LYS A 218 2.88 -17.45 -18.21
C LYS A 218 4.37 -17.81 -18.33
N ASN A 219 5.03 -18.17 -17.23
CA ASN A 219 6.43 -18.62 -17.21
C ASN A 219 6.63 -20.13 -17.42
N LYS A 220 5.69 -20.82 -18.09
CA LYS A 220 5.96 -22.16 -18.62
C LYS A 220 6.80 -22.03 -19.92
N PRO A 221 7.97 -22.68 -20.04
CA PRO A 221 8.61 -22.81 -21.33
C PRO A 221 7.66 -23.54 -22.28
N ALA A 222 7.28 -22.86 -23.36
CA ALA A 222 6.60 -23.49 -24.47
C ALA A 222 7.54 -24.52 -25.10
N GLY A 223 7.27 -25.81 -24.86
CA GLY A 223 7.93 -26.89 -25.60
C GLY A 223 8.40 -28.05 -24.75
N THR A 224 7.50 -29.00 -24.49
CA THR A 224 7.90 -30.41 -24.55
C THR A 224 6.76 -31.15 -25.23
N PHE A 225 6.86 -31.20 -26.57
CA PHE A 225 6.00 -32.03 -27.40
C PHE A 225 6.17 -33.48 -26.96
N ASP A 226 5.07 -34.06 -26.51
CA ASP A 226 4.91 -35.45 -26.16
C ASP A 226 5.04 -36.32 -27.44
N LYS A 227 6.24 -36.88 -27.67
CA LYS A 227 6.49 -37.91 -28.68
C LYS A 227 6.52 -39.29 -28.01
N LYS A 228 5.38 -39.80 -27.55
CA LYS A 228 5.14 -41.25 -27.46
C LYS A 228 3.72 -41.63 -27.86
N LYS A 229 3.43 -41.52 -29.15
CA LYS A 229 2.47 -42.39 -29.84
C LYS A 229 3.19 -43.16 -30.95
N ASN A 230 3.58 -44.40 -30.66
CA ASN A 230 3.24 -45.56 -31.51
C ASN A 230 3.78 -46.83 -30.87
N LYS A 231 2.92 -47.50 -30.12
CA LYS A 231 2.96 -48.96 -29.97
C LYS A 231 1.72 -49.46 -30.68
N LYS A 232 1.88 -49.94 -31.91
CA LYS A 232 0.91 -50.79 -32.60
C LYS A 232 1.71 -51.89 -33.29
N ASN A 233 1.39 -53.11 -32.86
CA ASN A 233 1.64 -54.44 -33.40
C ASN A 233 3.09 -54.85 -33.62
#